data_AF-A0A9D0LBB2-F1
#
_entry.id   AF-A0A9D0LBB2-F1
#
_cell.length_a   1.000
_cell.length_b   1.000
_cell.length_c   1.000
_cell.angle_alpha   90.00
_cell.angle_beta   90.00
_cell.angle_gamma   90.00
#
_symmetry.space_group_name_H-M   'P 1'
#
loop_
_entity.id
_entity.type
_entity.pdbx_description
1 polymer ?
#
loop_
_entity_poly.entity_id
_entity_poly.type
_entity_poly.pdbx_seq_one_letter_code
_entity_poly.pdbx_strand_id
1 'polypeptide(L)' 'MNLDIIKKVIAFCAVGIWLILLFKIFQAGGDMQEQLPKCIFTTIITFSILTLLFKGIEYIEKKSAN' A
#
# COMPACT_ATOMS: atom_id res chain seq x y z
N MET A 1 -12.30 -6.74 -18.67
CA MET A 1 -11.12 -6.93 -17.79
C MET A 1 -11.65 -7.05 -16.38
N ASN A 2 -11.36 -8.14 -15.65
CA ASN A 2 -11.92 -8.34 -14.30
C ASN A 2 -11.22 -7.41 -13.31
N LEU A 3 -11.80 -6.24 -13.10
CA LEU A 3 -11.27 -5.18 -12.23
C LEU A 3 -11.16 -5.68 -10.77
N ASP A 4 -11.98 -6.65 -10.36
CA ASP A 4 -11.85 -7.38 -9.10
C ASP A 4 -10.51 -8.14 -8.96
N ILE A 5 -10.03 -8.78 -10.02
CA ILE A 5 -8.74 -9.50 -9.99
C ILE A 5 -7.61 -8.48 -9.88
N ILE A 6 -7.71 -7.35 -10.57
CA ILE A 6 -6.73 -6.26 -10.51
C ILE A 6 -6.65 -5.67 -9.10
N LYS A 7 -7.78 -5.39 -8.46
CA LYS A 7 -7.83 -4.93 -7.06
C LYS A 7 -7.11 -5.92 -6.13
N LYS A 8 -7.38 -7.22 -6.27
CA LYS A 8 -6.72 -8.28 -5.48
C LYS A 8 -5.20 -8.32 -5.70
N VAL A 9 -4.74 -8.21 -6.95
CA VAL A 9 -3.30 -8.18 -7.27
C VAL A 9 -2.64 -6.93 -6.70
N ILE A 10 -3.27 -5.76 -6.82
CA ILE A 10 -2.74 -4.50 -6.28
C ILE A 10 -2.66 -4.55 -4.76
N ALA A 11 -3.67 -5.09 -4.08
CA ALA A 11 -3.62 -5.29 -2.62
C ALA A 11 -2.46 -6.23 -2.23
N PHE A 12 -2.30 -7.34 -2.93
CA PHE A 12 -1.21 -8.29 -2.67
C PHE A 12 0.17 -7.64 -2.86
N CYS A 13 0.36 -6.91 -3.96
CA CYS A 13 1.60 -6.18 -4.23
C CYS A 13 1.88 -5.10 -3.18
N ALA A 14 0.85 -4.35 -2.75
CA ALA A 14 1.01 -3.31 -1.74
C ALA A 14 1.43 -3.88 -0.38
N VAL A 15 0.82 -5.00 0.05
CA VAL A 15 1.24 -5.69 1.28
C VAL A 15 2.67 -6.22 1.16
N GLY A 16 3.04 -6.78 0.00
CA GLY A 16 4.42 -7.23 -0.25
C GLY A 16 5.44 -6.09 -0.16
N ILE A 17 5.15 -4.95 -0.79
CA ILE A 17 6.00 -3.74 -0.73
C ILE A 17 6.10 -3.23 0.71
N TRP A 18 4.98 -3.19 1.45
CA TRP A 18 4.95 -2.78 2.84
C TRP A 18 5.83 -3.69 3.73
N LEU A 19 5.74 -5.01 3.56
CA LEU A 19 6.58 -5.96 4.29
C LEU A 19 8.07 -5.79 3.99
N ILE A 20 8.44 -5.53 2.73
CA ILE A 20 9.83 -5.26 2.34
C ILE A 20 10.34 -3.98 3.01
N LEU A 21 9.53 -2.92 3.05
CA LEU A 21 9.89 -1.67 3.73
C LEU A 21 10.05 -1.87 5.24
N LEU A 22 9.14 -2.62 5.87
CA LEU A 22 9.25 -3.02 7.27
C LEU A 22 10.55 -3.76 7.54
N PHE A 23 10.87 -4.75 6.71
CA PHE A 23 12.08 -5.54 6.87
C PHE A 23 13.34 -4.66 6.79
N LYS A 24 13.38 -3.71 5.86
CA LYS A 24 14.48 -2.74 5.75
C LYS A 24 14.58 -1.82 6.97
N ILE A 25 13.46 -1.39 7.54
CA ILE A 25 13.45 -0.53 8.74
C ILE A 25 14.00 -1.32 9.94
N PHE A 26 13.52 -2.55 10.16
CA PHE A 26 13.98 -3.38 11.26
C PHE A 26 15.46 -3.80 11.12
N GLN A 27 15.93 -4.01 9.90
CA GLN A 27 17.32 -4.39 9.64
C GLN A 27 18.30 -3.22 9.81
N ALA A 28 17.83 -1.97 9.76
CA ALA A 28 18.67 -0.77 9.89
C ALA A 28 19.28 -0.59 11.30
N GLY A 29 18.81 -1.31 12.32
CA GLY A 29 19.45 -1.40 13.63
C GLY A 29 19.68 -0.04 14.32
N GLY A 30 18.59 0.69 14.61
CA GLY A 30 18.61 1.95 15.36
C GLY A 30 17.74 1.93 16.61
N ASP A 31 17.73 3.01 17.40
CA ASP A 31 16.87 3.12 18.59
C ASP A 31 15.39 2.98 18.21
N MET A 32 14.61 2.29 19.05
CA MET A 32 13.20 2.01 18.76
C MET A 32 12.39 3.31 18.60
N GLN A 33 12.77 4.38 19.31
CA GLN A 33 12.12 5.69 19.20
C GLN A 33 12.32 6.35 17.83
N GLU A 34 13.40 6.05 17.12
CA GLU A 34 13.62 6.56 15.76
C GLU A 34 13.01 5.67 14.67
N GLN A 35 12.82 4.38 14.95
CA GLN A 35 12.22 3.44 14.00
C GLN A 35 10.70 3.51 13.98
N LEU A 36 10.06 3.73 15.13
CA LEU A 36 8.59 3.82 15.24
C LEU A 36 7.98 4.87 14.29
N PRO A 37 8.48 6.12 14.23
CA PRO A 37 7.97 7.12 13.31
C PRO A 37 8.14 6.71 11.85
N LYS A 38 9.27 6.10 11.49
CA LYS A 38 9.53 5.59 10.11
C LYS A 38 8.58 4.47 9.73
N CYS A 39 8.31 3.55 10.64
CA CYS A 39 7.35 2.46 10.46
C CYS A 39 5.92 3.01 10.27
N ILE A 40 5.48 3.91 11.14
CA ILE A 40 4.15 4.54 11.04
C ILE A 40 4.04 5.32 9.72
N PHE A 41 5.04 6.12 9.38
CA PHE A 41 5.04 6.93 8.17
C PHE A 41 4.98 6.09 6.89
N THR A 42 5.81 5.05 6.80
CA THR A 42 5.80 4.13 5.64
C THR A 42 4.49 3.35 5.53
N THR A 43 3.90 2.98 6.67
CA THR A 43 2.57 2.35 6.71
C THR A 43 1.50 3.29 6.17
N ILE A 44 1.42 4.52 6.68
CA ILE A 44 0.44 5.52 6.23
C ILE A 44 0.57 5.78 4.73
N ILE A 45 1.80 5.97 4.23
CA ILE A 45 2.03 6.20 2.80
C ILE A 45 1.55 5.02 1.96
N THR A 46 1.94 3.80 2.35
CA THR A 46 1.63 2.61 1.56
C THR A 46 0.12 2.38 1.47
N PHE A 47 -0.59 2.50 2.59
CA PHE A 47 -2.05 2.36 2.62
C PHE A 47 -2.78 3.55 1.98
N SER A 48 -2.23 4.77 2.04
CA SER A 48 -2.82 5.93 1.36
C SER A 48 -2.75 5.80 -0.16
N ILE A 49 -1.59 5.37 -0.69
CA ILE A 49 -1.41 5.09 -2.12
C ILE A 49 -2.35 3.96 -2.54
N LEU A 50 -2.44 2.88 -1.75
CA LEU A 50 -3.34 1.78 -2.02
C LEU A 50 -4.80 2.23 -2.08
N THR A 51 -5.22 3.08 -1.14
CA THR A 51 -6.58 3.64 -1.10
C THR A 51 -6.87 4.51 -2.32
N LEU A 52 -5.91 5.33 -2.74
CA LEU A 52 -6.00 6.16 -3.95
C LEU A 52 -6.14 5.30 -5.21
N LEU A 53 -5.34 4.24 -5.33
CA LEU A 53 -5.41 3.30 -6.45
C LEU A 53 -6.77 2.58 -6.49
N PHE A 54 -7.27 2.12 -5.35
CA PHE A 54 -8.57 1.45 -5.27
C PHE A 54 -9.71 2.39 -5.66
N LYS A 55 -9.74 3.62 -5.12
CA LYS A 55 -10.74 4.63 -5.51
C LYS A 55 -10.63 5.02 -6.99
N GLY A 56 -9.42 5.08 -7.54
CA GLY A 56 -9.21 5.35 -8.96
C GLY A 56 -9.80 4.26 -9.84
N ILE A 57 -9.62 2.99 -9.45
CA ILE A 57 -10.20 1.84 -10.16
C ILE A 57 -11.73 1.86 -10.06
N GLU A 58 -12.29 2.15 -8.88
CA GLU A 58 -13.75 2.29 -8.70
C GLU A 58 -14.33 3.44 -9.54
N TYR A 59 -13.60 4.55 -9.66
CA TYR A 59 -14.02 5.66 -10.51
C TYR A 59 -14.05 5.26 -12.00
N ILE A 60 -13.06 4.50 -12.45
CA ILE A 60 -13.01 3.97 -13.83
C ILE A 60 -14.14 2.96 -14.06
N GLU A 61 -14.42 2.07 -13.10
CA GLU A 61 -15.57 1.15 -13.15
C GLU A 61 -16.88 1.91 -13.31
N LYS A 62 -17.11 2.90 -12.43
CA LYS A 62 -18.34 3.68 -12.41
C LYS A 62 -18.53 4.50 -13.69
N LYS A 63 -17.43 4.99 -14.27
CA LYS A 63 -17.44 5.73 -15.54
C LYS A 63 -17.62 4.82 -16.75
N SER A 64 -17.11 3.59 -16.72
CA SER A 64 -17.23 2.62 -17.82
C SER A 64 -18.59 1.92 -17.89
N ALA A 65 -19.38 1.98 -16.82
CA ALA A 65 -20.72 1.38 -16.72
C ALA A 65 -21.87 2.34 -17.10
N ASN A 66 -21.56 3.55 -17.56
CA ASN A 66 -22.50 4.61 -17.96
C ASN A 66 -22.17 5.05 -19.40
#